data_AF-A0A6L9J408-F1
#
_entry.id   AF-A0A6L9J408-F1
#
_cell.length_a   1.000
_cell.length_b   1.000
_cell.length_c   1.000
_cell.angle_alpha   90.00
_cell.angle_beta   90.00
_cell.angle_gamma   90.00
#
_symmetry.space_group_name_H-M   'P 1'
#
loop_
_entity.id
_entity.type
_entity.pdbx_description
1 polymer ?
#
loop_
_entity_poly.entity_id
_entity_poly.type
_entity_poly.pdbx_seq_one_letter_code
_entity_poly.pdbx_strand_id
1 'polypeptide(L)'
;SSTIGALAELLLDQGVVYLCAWGPDCERVHDIADERIVWRELEIEPKPPVIMTTWHTDDTLDDMLWFLLNVADPDPAYEPTCHTRLALCIDNPSWAEQIERRLNDPQTLNREMRES
;
A
#
# COMPACT_ATOMS: atom_id res chain seq x y z
N SER A 1 14.66 15.44 4.08
CA SER A 1 13.60 14.46 3.82
C SER A 1 12.27 15.20 3.79
N SER A 2 11.41 14.96 2.79
CA SER A 2 10.04 15.48 2.78
C SER A 2 9.19 14.74 3.84
N THR A 3 8.02 15.28 4.22
CA THR A 3 7.10 14.58 5.14
C THR A 3 6.72 13.19 4.65
N ILE A 4 6.55 13.02 3.34
CA ILE A 4 6.25 11.72 2.71
C ILE A 4 7.46 10.79 2.81
N GLY A 5 8.67 11.28 2.54
CA GLY A 5 9.89 10.49 2.69
C GLY A 5 10.08 10.03 4.13
N ALA A 6 9.79 10.88 5.12
CA ALA A 6 9.83 10.52 6.52
C ALA A 6 8.77 9.46 6.89
N LEU A 7 7.56 9.55 6.33
CA LEU A 7 6.53 8.52 6.50
C LEU A 7 6.95 7.19 5.87
N ALA A 8 7.51 7.20 4.66
CA ALA A 8 7.99 5.99 3.99
C ALA A 8 9.09 5.30 4.82
N GLU A 9 10.08 6.06 5.30
CA GLU A 9 11.13 5.53 6.19
C GLU A 9 10.53 4.93 7.47
N LEU A 10 9.56 5.61 8.10
CA LEU A 10 8.86 5.09 9.27
C LEU A 10 8.17 3.75 8.98
N LEU A 11 7.44 3.65 7.86
CA LEU A 11 6.74 2.43 7.47
C LEU A 11 7.72 1.28 7.18
N LEU A 12 8.84 1.58 6.51
CA LEU A 12 9.92 0.62 6.25
C LEU A 12 10.56 0.14 7.56
N ASP A 13 10.76 1.03 8.54
CA ASP A 13 11.24 0.65 9.87
C ASP A 13 10.25 -0.21 10.66
N GLN A 14 8.95 -0.11 10.37
CA GLN A 14 7.91 -0.99 10.92
C GLN A 14 7.73 -2.29 10.12
N GLY A 15 8.50 -2.51 9.05
CA GLY A 15 8.45 -3.73 8.25
C GLY A 15 7.35 -3.76 7.20
N VAL A 16 6.99 -2.61 6.59
CA VAL A 16 6.15 -2.62 5.40
C VAL A 16 6.85 -3.37 4.26
N VAL A 17 6.11 -4.25 3.59
CA VAL A 17 6.63 -5.09 2.49
C VAL A 17 5.88 -4.87 1.17
N TYR A 18 4.77 -4.14 1.21
CA TYR A 18 4.01 -3.71 0.06
C TYR A 18 3.34 -2.37 0.36
N LEU A 19 3.44 -1.38 -0.52
CA LEU A 19 2.79 -0.07 -0.37
C LEU A 19 1.90 0.25 -1.57
N CYS A 20 0.59 0.36 -1.35
CA CYS A 20 -0.36 0.87 -2.33
C CYS A 20 -0.64 2.36 -2.06
N ALA A 21 -0.43 3.22 -3.05
CA ALA A 21 -0.76 4.65 -2.98
C ALA A 21 -2.01 4.94 -3.83
N TRP A 22 -2.93 5.74 -3.28
CA TRP A 22 -4.18 6.14 -3.95
C TRP A 22 -4.56 7.57 -3.60
N GLY A 23 -5.33 8.19 -4.49
CA GLY A 23 -5.85 9.54 -4.34
C GLY A 23 -5.06 10.57 -5.16
N PRO A 24 -5.38 11.87 -4.98
CA PRO A 24 -4.72 12.94 -5.71
C PRO A 24 -3.21 12.89 -5.51
N ASP A 25 -2.45 12.93 -6.62
CA ASP A 25 -0.98 13.00 -6.59
C ASP A 25 -0.32 11.79 -5.88
N CYS A 26 -0.99 10.62 -5.89
CA CYS A 26 -0.48 9.41 -5.24
C CYS A 26 0.76 8.80 -5.91
N GLU A 27 0.96 9.03 -7.22
CA GLU A 27 2.19 8.67 -7.93
C GLU A 27 3.42 9.31 -7.26
N ARG A 28 3.31 10.56 -6.79
CA ARG A 28 4.41 11.20 -6.05
C ARG A 28 4.70 10.51 -4.70
N VAL A 29 3.68 9.95 -4.04
CA VAL A 29 3.87 9.19 -2.78
C VAL A 29 4.63 7.90 -3.07
N HIS A 30 4.19 7.19 -4.11
CA HIS A 30 4.84 5.99 -4.64
C HIS A 30 6.31 6.26 -5.00
N ASP A 31 6.59 7.24 -5.86
CA ASP A 31 7.94 7.52 -6.36
C ASP A 31 8.91 7.84 -5.23
N ILE A 32 8.44 8.60 -4.22
CA ILE A 32 9.26 8.92 -3.04
C ILE A 32 9.52 7.66 -2.22
N ALA A 33 8.54 6.77 -2.04
CA ALA A 33 8.72 5.53 -1.28
C ALA A 33 9.70 4.58 -1.99
N ASP A 34 9.53 4.39 -3.30
CA ASP A 34 10.44 3.61 -4.15
C ASP A 34 11.88 4.13 -4.07
N GLU A 35 12.06 5.46 -4.11
CA GLU A 35 13.38 6.06 -3.94
C GLU A 35 14.01 5.65 -2.59
N ARG A 36 13.24 5.67 -1.49
CA ARG A 36 13.75 5.26 -0.16
C ARG A 36 14.11 3.78 -0.10
N ILE A 37 13.29 2.92 -0.71
CA ILE A 37 13.56 1.48 -0.79
C ILE A 37 14.88 1.25 -1.52
N VAL A 38 15.04 1.84 -2.72
CA VAL A 38 16.27 1.72 -3.50
C VAL A 38 17.49 2.20 -2.71
N TRP A 39 17.40 3.34 -2.01
CA TRP A 39 18.50 3.84 -1.18
C TRP A 39 18.87 2.90 -0.04
N ARG A 40 17.89 2.24 0.61
CA ARG A 40 18.16 1.26 1.68
C ARG A 40 18.85 0.00 1.17
N GLU A 41 18.53 -0.42 -0.06
CA GLU A 41 18.99 -1.70 -0.61
C GLU A 41 20.26 -1.57 -1.48
N LEU A 42 20.70 -0.35 -1.78
CA LEU A 42 21.77 -0.06 -2.73
C LEU A 42 23.06 -0.85 -2.42
N GLU A 43 23.47 -0.88 -1.15
CA GLU A 43 24.73 -1.49 -0.69
C GLU A 43 24.54 -2.84 0.02
N ILE A 44 23.32 -3.39 0.06
CA ILE A 44 23.04 -4.68 0.70
C ILE A 44 23.33 -5.83 -0.26
N GLU A 45 24.13 -6.80 0.20
CA GLU A 45 24.41 -8.06 -0.50
C GLU A 45 24.38 -9.26 0.46
N PRO A 46 23.68 -10.37 0.13
CA PRO A 46 22.82 -10.52 -1.04
C PRO A 46 21.62 -9.57 -0.99
N LYS A 47 21.05 -9.22 -2.15
CA LYS A 47 19.86 -8.37 -2.21
C LYS A 47 18.72 -8.93 -1.35
N PRO A 48 18.03 -8.09 -0.56
CA PRO A 48 16.88 -8.52 0.23
C PRO A 48 15.69 -8.88 -0.69
N PRO A 49 14.66 -9.57 -0.15
CA PRO A 49 13.42 -9.79 -0.88
C PRO A 49 12.73 -8.46 -1.24
N VAL A 50 12.09 -8.40 -2.40
CA VAL A 50 11.61 -7.15 -2.99
C VAL A 50 10.45 -6.57 -2.18
N ILE A 51 10.57 -5.31 -1.77
CA ILE A 51 9.46 -4.50 -1.30
C ILE A 51 8.80 -3.86 -2.52
N MET A 52 7.52 -4.15 -2.74
CA MET A 52 6.78 -3.64 -3.90
C MET A 52 6.02 -2.37 -3.55
N THR A 53 5.92 -1.44 -4.48
CA THR A 53 4.98 -0.33 -4.36
C THR A 53 4.14 -0.21 -5.63
N THR A 54 2.91 0.31 -5.49
CA THR A 54 1.99 0.60 -6.60
C THR A 54 1.29 1.92 -6.38
N TRP A 55 0.84 2.56 -7.46
CA TRP A 55 -0.04 3.73 -7.41
C TRP A 55 -1.29 3.48 -8.25
N HIS A 56 -2.40 4.10 -7.84
CA HIS A 56 -3.73 3.83 -8.36
C HIS A 56 -4.45 5.16 -8.67
N THR A 57 -3.88 5.99 -9.55
CA THR A 57 -4.38 7.35 -9.84
C THR A 57 -5.76 7.35 -10.49
N ASP A 58 -6.03 6.38 -11.37
CA ASP A 58 -7.26 6.33 -12.20
C ASP A 58 -8.34 5.43 -11.60
N ASP A 59 -8.03 4.75 -10.50
CA ASP A 59 -8.91 3.78 -9.84
C ASP A 59 -9.84 4.48 -8.84
N THR A 60 -11.00 3.90 -8.57
CA THR A 60 -11.80 4.30 -7.41
C THR A 60 -11.17 3.79 -6.10
N LEU A 61 -11.63 4.31 -4.97
CA LEU A 61 -11.19 3.79 -3.67
C LEU A 61 -11.61 2.32 -3.48
N ASP A 62 -12.75 1.90 -4.02
CA ASP A 62 -13.17 0.49 -3.95
C ASP A 62 -12.27 -0.41 -4.83
N ASP A 63 -11.88 0.05 -6.02
CA ASP A 63 -10.91 -0.64 -6.88
C ASP A 63 -9.57 -0.85 -6.16
N MET A 64 -9.01 0.21 -5.55
CA MET A 64 -7.75 0.10 -4.82
C MET A 64 -7.87 -0.83 -3.60
N LEU A 65 -8.93 -0.70 -2.80
CA LEU A 65 -9.13 -1.58 -1.64
C LEU A 65 -9.29 -3.03 -2.06
N TRP A 66 -9.98 -3.29 -3.17
CA TRP A 66 -10.11 -4.62 -3.73
C TRP A 66 -8.75 -5.15 -4.22
N PHE A 67 -7.95 -4.32 -4.89
CA PHE A 67 -6.58 -4.66 -5.29
C PHE A 67 -5.73 -5.03 -4.07
N LEU A 68 -5.69 -4.19 -3.04
CA LEU A 68 -4.96 -4.46 -1.80
C LEU A 68 -5.36 -5.79 -1.17
N LEU A 69 -6.65 -6.13 -1.24
CA LEU A 69 -7.19 -7.32 -0.59
C LEU A 69 -7.01 -8.61 -1.39
N ASN A 70 -6.97 -8.54 -2.72
CA ASN A 70 -7.07 -9.71 -3.60
C ASN A 70 -5.92 -9.86 -4.61
N VAL A 71 -5.14 -8.80 -4.84
CA VAL A 71 -4.09 -8.75 -5.88
C VAL A 71 -2.73 -8.38 -5.32
N ALA A 72 -2.65 -7.48 -4.34
CA ALA A 72 -1.38 -7.12 -3.71
C ALA A 72 -0.75 -8.34 -3.04
N ASP A 73 0.34 -8.80 -3.63
CA ASP A 73 1.06 -10.03 -3.29
C ASP A 73 2.54 -9.68 -3.06
N PRO A 74 2.99 -9.59 -1.79
CA PRO A 74 4.39 -9.35 -1.46
C PRO A 74 5.31 -10.47 -1.97
N ASP A 75 6.62 -10.22 -1.97
CA ASP A 75 7.60 -11.29 -2.26
C ASP A 75 7.34 -12.53 -1.36
N PRO A 76 7.38 -13.76 -1.90
CA PRO A 76 7.10 -14.99 -1.14
C PRO A 76 7.92 -15.14 0.14
N ALA A 77 9.10 -14.52 0.23
CA ALA A 77 9.90 -14.51 1.45
C ALA A 77 9.19 -13.84 2.64
N TYR A 78 8.22 -12.95 2.39
CA TYR A 78 7.45 -12.24 3.41
C TYR A 78 6.14 -12.93 3.80
N GLU A 79 5.64 -13.90 3.02
CA GLU A 79 4.40 -14.65 3.31
C GLU A 79 4.32 -15.19 4.76
N PRO A 80 5.41 -15.75 5.35
CA PRO A 80 5.34 -16.31 6.70
C PRO A 80 5.15 -15.28 7.81
N THR A 81 5.32 -13.98 7.50
CA THR A 81 5.30 -12.90 8.50
C THR A 81 4.35 -11.76 8.16
N CYS A 82 3.94 -11.62 6.91
CA CYS A 82 3.04 -10.57 6.45
C CYS A 82 1.57 -11.00 6.62
N HIS A 83 0.97 -10.62 7.75
CA HIS A 83 -0.42 -10.99 8.08
C HIS A 83 -1.36 -9.80 8.24
N THR A 84 -0.85 -8.59 8.10
CA THR A 84 -1.60 -7.37 8.37
C THR A 84 -1.65 -6.49 7.13
N ARG A 85 -2.83 -5.94 6.86
CA ARG A 85 -3.05 -4.87 5.89
C ARG A 85 -3.49 -3.64 6.66
N LEU A 86 -2.91 -2.48 6.34
CA LEU A 86 -3.17 -1.21 6.98
C LEU A 86 -3.58 -0.20 5.92
N ALA A 87 -4.67 0.52 6.15
CA ALA A 87 -5.07 1.65 5.33
C ALA A 87 -4.85 2.96 6.12
N LEU A 88 -4.08 3.88 5.54
CA LEU A 88 -3.83 5.20 6.11
C LEU A 88 -4.58 6.24 5.28
N CYS A 89 -5.57 6.90 5.90
CA CYS A 89 -6.35 7.95 5.27
C CYS A 89 -5.88 9.32 5.77
N ILE A 90 -5.57 10.23 4.85
CA ILE A 90 -5.09 11.59 5.17
C ILE A 90 -6.22 12.59 4.95
N ASP A 91 -6.69 13.21 6.04
CA ASP A 91 -7.60 14.36 6.07
C ASP A 91 -8.84 14.23 5.16
N ASN A 92 -9.44 13.05 5.11
CA ASN A 92 -10.67 12.82 4.37
C ASN A 92 -11.62 11.89 5.13
N PRO A 93 -12.56 12.44 5.92
CA PRO A 93 -13.49 11.65 6.72
C PRO A 93 -14.36 10.69 5.89
N SER A 94 -14.75 11.10 4.68
CA SER A 94 -15.57 10.24 3.80
C SER A 94 -14.80 9.02 3.29
N TRP A 95 -13.52 9.19 2.94
CA TRP A 95 -12.65 8.06 2.58
C TRP A 95 -12.39 7.16 3.78
N ALA A 96 -12.17 7.73 4.97
CA ALA A 96 -11.97 6.97 6.20
C ALA A 96 -13.20 6.09 6.52
N GLU A 97 -14.42 6.64 6.43
CA GLU A 97 -15.66 5.89 6.62
C GLU A 97 -15.81 4.76 5.58
N GLN A 98 -15.50 5.04 4.32
CA GLN A 98 -15.53 4.03 3.25
C GLN A 98 -14.50 2.92 3.52
N ILE A 99 -13.26 3.26 3.85
CA ILE A 99 -12.20 2.31 4.20
C ILE A 99 -12.65 1.43 5.36
N GLU A 100 -13.12 2.03 6.45
CA GLU A 100 -13.56 1.29 7.64
C GLU A 100 -14.70 0.31 7.28
N ARG A 101 -15.71 0.77 6.53
CA ARG A 101 -16.80 -0.08 6.07
C ARG A 101 -16.31 -1.24 5.22
N ARG A 102 -15.43 -0.98 4.25
CA ARG A 102 -14.93 -2.01 3.31
C ARG A 102 -13.99 -3.02 3.98
N LEU A 103 -13.13 -2.58 4.90
CA LEU A 103 -12.22 -3.48 5.62
C LEU A 103 -12.93 -4.30 6.70
N ASN A 104 -14.06 -3.82 7.24
CA ASN A 104 -14.88 -4.59 8.18
C ASN A 104 -15.79 -5.62 7.49
N ASP A 105 -16.13 -5.44 6.21
CA ASP A 105 -16.86 -6.44 5.39
C ASP A 105 -16.25 -6.62 3.99
N PRO A 106 -15.07 -7.29 3.90
CA PRO A 106 -14.40 -7.54 2.62
C PRO A 106 -15.23 -8.41 1.66
N GLN A 107 -16.12 -9.26 2.18
CA GLN A 107 -16.95 -10.14 1.37
C GLN A 107 -17.96 -9.35 0.53
N THR A 108 -18.55 -8.29 1.11
CA THR A 108 -19.44 -7.40 0.37
C THR A 108 -18.69 -6.62 -0.70
N LEU A 109 -17.50 -6.08 -0.41
CA LEU A 109 -16.64 -5.46 -1.42
C LEU A 109 -16.40 -6.42 -2.60
N ASN A 110 -15.95 -7.65 -2.31
CA ASN A 110 -15.65 -8.65 -3.34
C ASN A 110 -16.85 -9.05 -4.19
N ARG A 111 -18.06 -9.02 -3.64
CA ARG A 111 -19.28 -9.30 -4.40
C ARG A 111 -19.62 -8.15 -5.35
N GLU A 112 -19.58 -6.91 -4.85
CA GLU A 112 -19.89 -5.72 -5.65
C GLU A 112 -18.89 -5.52 -6.78
N MET A 113 -17.59 -5.73 -6.54
CA MET A 113 -16.54 -5.63 -7.57
C MET A 113 -16.60 -6.70 -8.66
N ARG A 114 -17.38 -7.77 -8.48
CA ARG A 114 -17.61 -8.77 -9.55
C ARG A 114 -18.78 -8.41 -10.45
N GLU A 115 -19.63 -7.50 -9.99
CA GLU A 115 -20.87 -7.09 -10.67
C GLU A 115 -20.74 -5.75 -11.41
N SER A 116 -19.65 -5.02 -11.16
CA SER A 116 -19.24 -3.77 -11.85
C SER A 116 -18.58 -4.03 -13.19
#